data_AF-A0A6I6DDR5-F1
#
_entry.id   AF-A0A6I6DDR5-F1
#
_cell.length_a   1.000
_cell.length_b   1.000
_cell.length_c   1.000
_cell.angle_alpha   90.00
_cell.angle_beta   90.00
_cell.angle_gamma   90.00
#
_symmetry.space_group_name_H-M   'P 1'
#
loop_
_entity.id
_entity.type
_entity.pdbx_description
1 polymer ?
#
loop_
_entity_poly.entity_id
_entity_poly.type
_entity_poly.pdbx_seq_one_letter_code
_entity_poly.pdbx_strand_id
1 'polypeptide(L)'
;MNMLQKERKSGERKTKKMTTSSIAGRLPVRCPRNVGEIYALGISFQYCTGDIYLELAPLKQKPESNLYKKLGFNQLDTKNEIQKLSDNYLNNVLRKYYENGGKIIEDTISKEQAKQIQPYYTNILLEFLQEVDELKQQALNGALSFSETKNQINNSSVRAYEALADLYPSVEMKRAFEDLMGVVRR
;
A
#
# COMPACT_ATOMS: atom_id res chain seq x y z
N MET A 1 -2.32 -27.13 -56.84
CA MET A 1 -2.61 -27.89 -55.61
C MET A 1 -1.28 -28.21 -54.94
N ASN A 2 -0.81 -27.33 -54.05
CA ASN A 2 -0.96 -27.42 -52.58
C ASN A 2 -0.21 -28.61 -51.95
N MET A 3 1.03 -28.36 -51.54
CA MET A 3 1.53 -28.58 -50.16
C MET A 3 3.05 -28.46 -50.18
N LEU A 4 3.59 -27.37 -49.62
CA LEU A 4 4.92 -27.25 -48.99
C LEU A 4 5.20 -25.77 -48.69
N GLN A 5 4.47 -25.20 -47.73
CA GLN A 5 4.85 -23.96 -47.04
C GLN A 5 4.53 -24.10 -45.56
N LYS A 6 5.48 -24.67 -44.82
CA LYS A 6 5.61 -24.74 -43.37
C LYS A 6 7.03 -25.30 -43.22
N GLU A 7 8.03 -24.65 -42.66
CA GLU A 7 8.10 -23.84 -41.47
C GLU A 7 9.37 -22.98 -41.60
N ARG A 8 9.28 -21.69 -41.26
CA ARG A 8 10.39 -20.85 -40.80
C ARG A 8 9.86 -19.43 -40.69
N LYS A 9 9.43 -19.06 -39.49
CA LYS A 9 9.49 -17.67 -38.99
C LYS A 9 9.05 -17.61 -37.53
N SER A 10 9.79 -16.80 -36.78
CA SER A 10 9.42 -16.21 -35.49
C SER A 10 9.51 -17.12 -34.26
N GLY A 11 10.75 -17.42 -33.88
CA GLY A 11 11.12 -17.54 -32.47
C GLY A 11 11.43 -16.15 -31.89
N GLU A 12 10.51 -15.19 -31.99
CA GLU A 12 10.55 -14.01 -31.12
C GLU A 12 9.85 -14.39 -29.82
N ARG A 13 10.66 -14.73 -28.81
CA ARG A 13 10.21 -14.71 -27.42
C ARG A 13 9.75 -13.28 -27.11
N LYS A 14 8.45 -13.04 -27.31
CA LYS A 14 7.77 -11.89 -26.73
C LYS A 14 7.99 -11.99 -25.23
N THR A 15 8.90 -11.16 -24.72
CA THR A 15 8.96 -10.76 -23.33
C THR A 15 7.54 -10.36 -22.95
N LYS A 16 6.89 -11.23 -22.19
CA LYS A 16 5.58 -10.97 -21.62
C LYS A 16 5.81 -9.80 -20.68
N LYS A 17 5.55 -8.57 -21.13
CA LYS A 17 5.37 -7.42 -20.24
C LYS A 17 4.29 -7.86 -19.27
N MET A 18 4.70 -8.23 -18.06
CA MET A 18 3.81 -8.55 -16.97
C MET A 18 3.02 -7.27 -16.74
N THR A 19 1.78 -7.29 -17.19
CA THR A 19 0.84 -6.19 -17.03
C THR A 19 0.69 -5.95 -15.54
N THR A 20 1.26 -4.85 -15.06
CA THR A 20 1.03 -4.20 -13.76
C THR A 20 -0.43 -3.78 -13.53
N SER A 21 -1.37 -4.37 -14.27
CA SER A 21 -2.77 -3.99 -14.38
C SER A 21 -3.64 -4.44 -13.21
N SER A 22 -3.21 -5.40 -12.38
CA SER A 22 -4.04 -5.90 -11.27
C SER A 22 -4.01 -5.00 -10.03
N ILE A 23 -2.98 -4.16 -9.90
CA ILE A 23 -2.66 -3.43 -8.66
C ILE A 23 -2.57 -1.91 -8.89
N ALA A 24 -2.36 -1.48 -10.14
CA ALA A 24 -2.45 -0.08 -10.53
C ALA A 24 -3.83 0.50 -10.17
N GLY A 25 -3.85 1.45 -9.24
CA GLY A 25 -5.08 2.11 -8.75
C GLY A 25 -5.49 1.76 -7.32
N ARG A 26 -4.80 0.85 -6.63
CA ARG A 26 -5.13 0.49 -5.22
C ARG A 26 -4.60 1.49 -4.19
N LEU A 27 -3.62 2.31 -4.56
CA LEU A 27 -3.03 3.32 -3.69
C LEU A 27 -3.16 4.72 -4.31
N PRO A 28 -3.26 5.78 -3.48
CA PRO A 28 -3.45 7.14 -3.98
C PRO A 28 -2.21 7.64 -4.70
N VAL A 29 -2.44 8.20 -5.88
CA VAL A 29 -1.39 8.71 -6.78
C VAL A 29 -0.78 10.02 -6.29
N ARG A 30 -1.53 10.80 -5.50
CA ARG A 30 -1.09 12.10 -5.00
C ARG A 30 -0.28 11.94 -3.70
N CYS A 31 0.89 12.58 -3.67
CA CYS A 31 1.72 12.66 -2.47
C CYS A 31 1.00 13.42 -1.34
N PRO A 32 0.89 12.83 -0.13
CA PRO A 32 0.30 13.48 1.05
C PRO A 32 0.95 14.81 1.39
N ARG A 33 0.12 15.79 1.78
CA ARG A 33 0.56 17.15 2.12
C ARG A 33 0.32 17.53 3.57
N ASN A 34 -0.46 16.73 4.28
CA ASN A 34 -0.75 16.86 5.69
C ASN A 34 -0.93 15.47 6.32
N VAL A 35 -0.96 15.42 7.65
CA VAL A 35 -1.09 14.19 8.44
C VAL A 35 -2.37 13.42 8.12
N GLY A 36 -3.48 14.12 7.87
CA GLY A 36 -4.74 13.47 7.50
C GLY A 36 -4.64 12.69 6.20
N GLU A 37 -3.93 13.24 5.20
CA GLU A 37 -3.65 12.55 3.94
C GLU A 37 -2.71 11.34 4.12
N ILE A 38 -1.79 11.37 5.11
CA ILE A 38 -0.96 10.21 5.48
C ILE A 38 -1.84 9.09 6.07
N TYR A 39 -2.76 9.41 6.97
CA TYR A 39 -3.66 8.38 7.51
C TYR A 39 -4.59 7.82 6.45
N ALA A 40 -5.07 8.65 5.52
CA ALA A 40 -5.84 8.18 4.36
C ALA A 40 -5.01 7.20 3.49
N LEU A 41 -3.73 7.50 3.26
CA LEU A 41 -2.80 6.58 2.61
C LEU A 41 -2.66 5.26 3.39
N GLY A 42 -2.49 5.33 4.71
CA GLY A 42 -2.45 4.15 5.58
C GLY A 42 -3.68 3.25 5.43
N ILE A 43 -4.87 3.85 5.37
CA ILE A 43 -6.14 3.14 5.10
C ILE A 43 -6.12 2.45 3.73
N SER A 44 -5.62 3.12 2.68
CA SER A 44 -5.50 2.51 1.35
C SER A 44 -4.54 1.30 1.34
N PHE A 45 -3.45 1.34 2.12
CA PHE A 45 -2.57 0.18 2.30
C PHE A 45 -3.29 -1.01 2.93
N GLN A 46 -4.15 -0.77 3.93
CA GLN A 46 -4.92 -1.84 4.56
C GLN A 46 -5.93 -2.46 3.59
N TYR A 47 -6.61 -1.66 2.78
CA TYR A 47 -7.49 -2.18 1.73
C TYR A 47 -6.72 -3.00 0.70
N CYS A 48 -5.59 -2.47 0.19
CA CYS A 48 -4.76 -3.18 -0.77
C CYS A 48 -4.31 -4.55 -0.22
N THR A 49 -3.79 -4.57 1.01
CA THR A 49 -3.34 -5.79 1.68
C THR A 49 -4.49 -6.75 1.96
N GLY A 50 -5.65 -6.23 2.37
CA GLY A 50 -6.86 -7.01 2.61
C GLY A 50 -7.33 -7.72 1.35
N ASP A 51 -7.37 -7.01 0.23
CA ASP A 51 -7.74 -7.56 -1.08
C ASP A 51 -6.80 -8.69 -1.49
N ILE A 52 -5.49 -8.55 -1.26
CA ILE A 52 -4.50 -9.60 -1.57
C ILE A 52 -4.77 -10.88 -0.77
N TYR A 53 -5.05 -10.76 0.53
CA TYR A 53 -5.42 -11.92 1.34
C TYR A 53 -6.74 -12.54 0.90
N LEU A 54 -7.73 -11.73 0.53
CA LEU A 54 -9.02 -12.21 0.03
C LEU A 54 -8.92 -12.85 -1.36
N GLU A 55 -8.00 -12.39 -2.21
CA GLU A 55 -7.65 -13.03 -3.50
C GLU A 55 -6.94 -14.37 -3.31
N LEU A 56 -6.07 -14.49 -2.30
CA LEU A 56 -5.37 -15.74 -1.98
C LEU A 56 -6.31 -16.80 -1.38
N ALA A 57 -7.27 -16.38 -0.56
CA ALA A 57 -8.18 -17.28 0.16
C ALA A 57 -8.89 -18.34 -0.70
N PRO A 58 -9.56 -18.01 -1.83
CA PRO A 58 -10.24 -19.01 -2.66
C PRO A 58 -9.28 -19.94 -3.41
N LEU A 59 -8.00 -19.57 -3.51
CA LEU A 59 -6.96 -20.32 -4.23
C LEU A 59 -6.22 -21.32 -3.33
N LYS A 60 -6.56 -21.36 -2.04
CA LYS A 60 -5.96 -22.25 -1.04
C LYS A 60 -6.92 -23.34 -0.59
N GLN A 61 -6.37 -24.49 -0.19
CA GLN A 61 -7.16 -25.56 0.43
C GLN A 61 -7.53 -25.18 1.87
N LYS A 62 -8.56 -25.84 2.42
CA LYS A 62 -8.86 -25.74 3.86
C LYS A 62 -7.75 -26.48 4.65
N PRO A 63 -7.28 -25.95 5.78
CA PRO A 63 -7.80 -24.80 6.53
C PRO A 63 -7.21 -23.43 6.14
N GLU A 64 -6.14 -23.37 5.34
CA GLU A 64 -5.45 -22.12 4.97
C GLU A 64 -6.37 -21.07 4.34
N SER A 65 -7.32 -21.50 3.51
CA SER A 65 -8.35 -20.61 2.94
C SER A 65 -9.04 -19.74 4.00
N ASN A 66 -9.40 -20.34 5.14
CA ASN A 66 -10.06 -19.60 6.23
C ASN A 66 -9.11 -18.65 6.95
N LEU A 67 -7.82 -19.02 7.05
CA LEU A 67 -6.80 -18.17 7.67
C LEU A 67 -6.57 -16.91 6.83
N TYR A 68 -6.49 -17.04 5.50
CA TYR A 68 -6.38 -15.90 4.59
C TYR A 68 -7.62 -14.99 4.64
N LYS A 69 -8.85 -15.54 4.68
CA LYS A 69 -10.06 -14.73 4.89
C LYS A 69 -10.00 -13.93 6.18
N LYS A 70 -9.56 -14.58 7.27
CA LYS A 70 -9.38 -13.91 8.56
C LYS A 70 -8.35 -12.78 8.48
N LEU A 71 -7.22 -12.98 7.81
CA LEU A 71 -6.25 -11.90 7.61
C LEU A 71 -6.84 -10.73 6.82
N GLY A 72 -7.59 -11.02 5.75
CA GLY A 72 -8.29 -10.00 4.97
C GLY A 72 -9.23 -9.16 5.82
N PHE A 73 -10.04 -9.80 6.68
CA PHE A 73 -10.93 -9.09 7.61
C PHE A 73 -10.18 -8.35 8.70
N ASN A 74 -9.08 -8.90 9.23
CA ASN A 74 -8.27 -8.20 10.22
C ASN A 74 -7.69 -6.88 9.68
N GLN A 75 -7.48 -6.74 8.36
CA GLN A 75 -7.07 -5.44 7.81
C GLN A 75 -8.14 -4.35 7.98
N LEU A 76 -9.43 -4.73 8.09
CA LEU A 76 -10.50 -3.78 8.42
C LEU A 76 -10.40 -3.30 9.87
N ASP A 77 -9.99 -4.16 10.79
CA ASP A 77 -9.73 -3.79 12.18
C ASP A 77 -8.54 -2.82 12.26
N THR A 78 -7.43 -3.12 11.57
CA THR A 78 -6.28 -2.23 11.44
C THR A 78 -6.68 -0.88 10.84
N LYS A 79 -7.50 -0.89 9.78
CA LYS A 79 -8.06 0.33 9.17
C LYS A 79 -8.86 1.14 10.19
N ASN A 80 -9.62 0.51 11.08
CA ASN A 80 -10.40 1.19 12.11
C ASN A 80 -9.50 1.82 13.18
N GLU A 81 -8.36 1.22 13.50
CA GLU A 81 -7.34 1.84 14.36
C GLU A 81 -6.75 3.09 13.70
N ILE A 82 -6.42 3.03 12.40
CA ILE A 82 -5.92 4.19 11.66
C ILE A 82 -6.99 5.29 11.58
N GLN A 83 -8.27 4.93 11.41
CA GLN A 83 -9.36 5.91 11.44
C GLN A 83 -9.41 6.66 12.77
N LYS A 84 -9.23 5.98 13.90
CA LYS A 84 -9.19 6.63 15.22
C LYS A 84 -8.03 7.63 15.33
N LEU A 85 -6.86 7.31 14.76
CA LEU A 85 -5.74 8.25 14.68
C LEU A 85 -6.09 9.49 13.85
N SER A 86 -6.74 9.28 12.70
CA SER A 86 -7.21 10.36 11.82
C SER A 86 -8.23 11.26 12.51
N ASP A 87 -9.23 10.67 13.19
CA ASP A 87 -10.27 11.42 13.91
C ASP A 87 -9.66 12.22 15.07
N ASN A 88 -8.72 11.64 15.80
CA ASN A 88 -7.99 12.32 16.86
C ASN A 88 -7.18 13.51 16.33
N TYR A 89 -6.49 13.34 15.19
CA TYR A 89 -5.79 14.42 14.52
C TYR A 89 -6.76 15.54 14.09
N LEU A 90 -7.88 15.19 13.46
CA LEU A 90 -8.90 16.15 13.04
C LEU A 90 -9.43 16.96 14.23
N ASN A 91 -9.73 16.30 15.35
CA ASN A 91 -10.19 16.97 16.56
C ASN A 91 -9.14 17.96 17.10
N ASN A 92 -7.85 17.61 17.06
CA ASN A 92 -6.77 18.50 17.45
C ASN A 92 -6.64 19.71 16.50
N VAL A 93 -6.80 19.50 15.20
CA VAL A 93 -6.78 20.55 14.17
C VAL A 93 -7.96 21.50 14.35
N LEU A 94 -9.18 20.98 14.55
CA LEU A 94 -10.38 21.78 14.79
C LEU A 94 -10.27 22.60 16.07
N ARG A 95 -9.74 22.02 17.15
CA ARG A 95 -9.49 22.77 18.39
C ARG A 95 -8.55 23.96 18.13
N LYS A 96 -7.42 23.73 17.47
CA LYS A 96 -6.47 24.81 17.09
C LYS A 96 -7.14 25.86 16.20
N TYR A 97 -8.02 25.46 15.28
CA TYR A 97 -8.76 26.37 14.41
C TYR A 97 -9.61 27.34 15.23
N TYR A 98 -10.42 26.83 16.16
CA TYR A 98 -11.30 27.64 17.00
C TYR A 98 -10.51 28.50 18.01
N GLU A 99 -9.45 27.96 18.61
CA GLU A 99 -8.57 28.70 19.54
C GLU A 99 -7.87 29.90 18.87
N ASN A 100 -7.63 29.84 17.55
CA ASN A 100 -6.97 30.89 16.79
C ASN A 100 -7.93 31.78 15.98
N GLY A 101 -9.22 31.78 16.33
CA GLY A 101 -10.22 32.66 15.70
C GLY A 101 -10.59 32.25 14.27
N GLY A 102 -10.49 30.96 13.94
CA GLY A 102 -10.94 30.42 12.67
C GLY A 102 -10.02 30.73 11.47
N LYS A 103 -8.72 30.94 11.72
CA LYS A 103 -7.74 31.12 10.65
C LYS A 103 -7.54 29.82 9.86
N ILE A 104 -7.36 29.96 8.54
CA ILE A 104 -7.08 28.83 7.65
C ILE A 104 -5.84 28.08 8.16
N ILE A 105 -5.96 26.76 8.28
CA ILE A 105 -4.84 25.89 8.61
C ILE A 105 -4.20 25.46 7.29
N GLU A 106 -2.97 25.89 7.08
CA GLU A 106 -2.20 25.52 5.90
C GLU A 106 -1.74 24.06 5.97
N ASP A 107 -1.54 23.44 4.80
CA ASP A 107 -0.95 22.11 4.70
C ASP A 107 0.47 22.10 5.30
N THR A 108 0.84 20.99 5.94
CA THR A 108 2.17 20.81 6.55
C THR A 108 3.31 20.95 5.53
N ILE A 109 3.07 20.60 4.27
CA ILE A 109 3.99 20.89 3.16
C ILE A 109 3.31 21.62 2.00
N SER A 110 4.07 22.48 1.33
CA SER A 110 3.58 23.25 0.18
C SER A 110 3.32 22.35 -1.03
N LYS A 111 2.62 22.88 -2.04
CA LYS A 111 2.40 22.17 -3.31
C LYS A 111 3.71 21.94 -4.05
N GLU A 112 4.63 22.89 -3.97
CA GLU A 112 5.95 22.85 -4.60
C GLU A 112 6.82 21.76 -3.97
N GLN A 113 6.85 21.69 -2.63
CA GLN A 113 7.54 20.61 -1.90
C GLN A 113 6.96 19.25 -2.26
N ALA A 114 5.63 19.11 -2.25
CA ALA A 114 4.97 17.86 -2.65
C ALA A 114 5.34 17.44 -4.08
N LYS A 115 5.38 18.41 -5.02
CA LYS A 115 5.79 18.16 -6.41
C LYS A 115 7.24 17.68 -6.53
N GLN A 116 8.14 18.18 -5.68
CA GLN A 116 9.54 17.77 -5.66
C GLN A 116 9.71 16.32 -5.20
N ILE A 117 8.95 15.89 -4.18
CA ILE A 117 9.06 14.53 -3.64
C ILE A 117 8.16 13.51 -4.35
N GLN A 118 7.19 13.96 -5.16
CA GLN A 118 6.22 13.12 -5.87
C GLN A 118 6.84 11.95 -6.67
N PRO A 119 7.94 12.11 -7.43
CA PRO A 119 8.53 10.98 -8.15
C PRO A 119 9.02 9.87 -7.22
N TYR A 120 9.66 10.23 -6.11
CA TYR A 120 10.15 9.28 -5.10
C TYR A 120 9.00 8.60 -4.38
N TYR A 121 7.98 9.38 -4.00
CA TYR A 121 6.74 8.86 -3.44
C TYR A 121 6.12 7.79 -4.35
N THR A 122 5.94 8.11 -5.64
CA THR A 122 5.37 7.18 -6.61
C THR A 122 6.22 5.92 -6.76
N ASN A 123 7.55 6.05 -6.80
CA ASN A 123 8.45 4.90 -6.91
C ASN A 123 8.32 3.96 -5.72
N ILE A 124 8.31 4.48 -4.48
CA ILE A 124 8.15 3.66 -3.27
C ILE A 124 6.81 2.91 -3.29
N LEU A 125 5.73 3.57 -3.72
CA LEU A 125 4.44 2.88 -3.86
C LEU A 125 4.48 1.78 -4.92
N LEU A 126 5.12 2.03 -6.06
CA LEU A 126 5.23 1.03 -7.12
C LEU A 126 6.08 -0.17 -6.68
N GLU A 127 7.18 0.08 -5.98
CA GLU A 127 8.04 -0.96 -5.39
C GLU A 127 7.27 -1.82 -4.39
N PHE A 128 6.53 -1.19 -3.46
CA PHE A 128 5.65 -1.90 -2.54
C PHE A 128 4.62 -2.78 -3.28
N LEU A 129 3.91 -2.21 -4.26
CA LEU A 129 2.88 -2.93 -5.00
C LEU A 129 3.46 -4.11 -5.80
N GLN A 130 4.65 -3.93 -6.36
CA GLN A 130 5.37 -5.00 -7.05
C GLN A 130 5.80 -6.10 -6.07
N GLU A 131 6.44 -5.73 -4.96
CA GLU A 131 6.88 -6.67 -3.94
C GLU A 131 5.72 -7.51 -3.41
N VAL A 132 4.58 -6.88 -3.12
CA VAL A 132 3.42 -7.61 -2.61
C VAL A 132 2.78 -8.51 -3.67
N ASP A 133 2.79 -8.15 -4.95
CA ASP A 133 2.37 -9.06 -6.02
C ASP A 133 3.30 -10.27 -6.11
N GLU A 134 4.61 -10.06 -6.01
CA GLU A 134 5.60 -11.14 -6.01
C GLU A 134 5.38 -12.08 -4.82
N LEU A 135 5.14 -11.54 -3.62
CA LEU A 135 4.78 -12.32 -2.43
C LEU A 135 3.48 -13.11 -2.64
N LYS A 136 2.47 -12.53 -3.29
CA LYS A 136 1.24 -13.22 -3.66
C LYS A 136 1.53 -14.40 -4.58
N GLN A 137 2.34 -14.21 -5.63
CA GLN A 137 2.71 -15.31 -6.55
C GLN A 137 3.51 -16.41 -5.85
N GLN A 138 4.45 -16.05 -4.98
CA GLN A 138 5.22 -17.00 -4.18
C GLN A 138 4.33 -17.80 -3.24
N ALA A 139 3.36 -17.14 -2.58
CA ALA A 139 2.37 -17.80 -1.76
C ALA A 139 1.53 -18.78 -2.59
N LEU A 140 1.03 -18.38 -3.77
CA LEU A 140 0.24 -19.25 -4.66
C LEU A 140 1.00 -20.51 -5.07
N ASN A 141 2.27 -20.37 -5.41
CA ASN A 141 3.13 -21.48 -5.82
C ASN A 141 3.59 -22.37 -4.64
N GLY A 142 3.23 -22.02 -3.40
CA GLY A 142 3.62 -22.75 -2.20
C GLY A 142 5.07 -22.51 -1.75
N ALA A 143 5.74 -21.51 -2.33
CA ALA A 143 7.09 -21.13 -1.94
C ALA A 143 7.13 -20.39 -0.58
N LEU A 144 6.00 -19.79 -0.19
CA LEU A 144 5.80 -19.20 1.14
C LEU A 144 4.63 -19.89 1.84
N SER A 145 4.85 -20.28 3.09
CA SER A 145 3.77 -20.67 4.00
C SER A 145 2.88 -19.48 4.35
N PHE A 146 1.68 -19.76 4.85
CA PHE A 146 0.76 -18.73 5.34
C PHE A 146 1.42 -17.73 6.31
N SER A 147 2.20 -18.22 7.27
CA SER A 147 2.86 -17.37 8.27
C SER A 147 3.93 -16.48 7.63
N GLU A 148 4.72 -17.03 6.70
CA GLU A 148 5.73 -16.27 5.98
C GLU A 148 5.12 -15.21 5.08
N THR A 149 4.05 -15.53 4.34
CA THR A 149 3.32 -14.55 3.52
C THR A 149 2.82 -13.39 4.37
N LYS A 150 2.19 -13.68 5.51
CA LYS A 150 1.73 -12.64 6.45
C LYS A 150 2.89 -11.75 6.90
N ASN A 151 3.97 -12.35 7.38
CA ASN A 151 5.10 -11.60 7.93
C ASN A 151 5.80 -10.75 6.87
N GLN A 152 5.99 -11.29 5.65
CA GLN A 152 6.63 -10.56 4.56
C GLN A 152 5.79 -9.38 4.08
N ILE A 153 4.47 -9.51 3.98
CA ILE A 153 3.58 -8.40 3.59
C ILE A 153 3.58 -7.30 4.68
N ASN A 154 3.53 -7.68 5.95
CA ASN A 154 3.64 -6.71 7.05
C ASN A 154 4.99 -5.98 7.01
N ASN A 155 6.09 -6.71 6.80
CA ASN A 155 7.42 -6.12 6.69
C ASN A 155 7.55 -5.19 5.48
N SER A 156 6.97 -5.56 4.33
CA SER A 156 6.93 -4.71 3.13
C SER A 156 6.16 -3.41 3.40
N SER A 157 5.02 -3.50 4.09
CA SER A 157 4.23 -2.31 4.50
C SER A 157 5.02 -1.38 5.42
N VAL A 158 5.72 -1.96 6.41
CA VAL A 158 6.58 -1.20 7.34
C VAL A 158 7.72 -0.51 6.59
N ARG A 159 8.44 -1.22 5.71
CA ARG A 159 9.52 -0.64 4.90
C ARG A 159 9.02 0.50 4.00
N ALA A 160 7.83 0.33 3.41
CA ALA A 160 7.22 1.39 2.60
C ALA A 160 6.94 2.62 3.45
N TYR A 161 6.38 2.48 4.66
CA TYR A 161 6.16 3.62 5.56
C TYR A 161 7.46 4.27 6.03
N GLU A 162 8.51 3.51 6.34
CA GLU A 162 9.82 4.04 6.70
C GLU A 162 10.40 4.88 5.54
N ALA A 163 10.42 4.33 4.33
CA ALA A 163 10.92 5.03 3.14
C ALA A 163 10.08 6.27 2.81
N LEU A 164 8.76 6.20 2.97
CA LEU A 164 7.87 7.35 2.77
C LEU A 164 8.11 8.45 3.81
N ALA A 165 8.31 8.09 5.08
CA ALA A 165 8.60 9.04 6.15
C ALA A 165 9.89 9.84 5.88
N ASP A 166 10.91 9.19 5.32
CA ASP A 166 12.19 9.82 5.01
C ASP A 166 12.11 10.88 3.89
N LEU A 167 11.05 10.86 3.07
CA LEU A 167 10.82 11.92 2.07
C LEU A 167 10.42 13.26 2.70
N TYR A 168 9.90 13.27 3.93
CA TYR A 168 9.36 14.47 4.55
C TYR A 168 10.34 15.10 5.54
N PRO A 169 10.59 16.42 5.46
CA PRO A 169 11.36 17.11 6.49
C PRO A 169 10.53 17.37 7.77
N SER A 170 9.19 17.35 7.67
CA SER A 170 8.30 17.65 8.80
C SER A 170 8.26 16.51 9.81
N VAL A 171 8.60 16.83 11.06
CA VAL A 171 8.49 15.91 12.21
C VAL A 171 7.07 15.39 12.40
N GLU A 172 6.06 16.23 12.13
CA GLU A 172 4.66 15.86 12.27
C GLU A 172 4.26 14.78 11.25
N MET A 173 4.71 14.94 9.99
CA MET A 173 4.47 13.95 8.93
C MET A 173 5.21 12.64 9.24
N LYS A 174 6.46 12.71 9.73
CA LYS A 174 7.22 11.51 10.15
C LYS A 174 6.51 10.75 11.26
N ARG A 175 6.03 11.45 12.29
CA ARG A 175 5.25 10.84 13.39
C ARG A 175 3.99 10.15 12.89
N ALA A 176 3.29 10.71 11.91
CA ALA A 176 2.12 10.06 11.33
C ALA A 176 2.47 8.71 10.67
N PHE A 177 3.62 8.60 9.99
CA PHE A 177 4.11 7.31 9.49
C PHE A 177 4.55 6.36 10.61
N GLU A 178 5.16 6.88 11.68
CA GLU A 178 5.49 6.08 12.88
C GLU A 178 4.24 5.49 13.53
N ASP A 179 3.17 6.28 13.63
CA ASP A 179 1.88 5.81 14.11
C ASP A 179 1.34 4.68 13.22
N LEU A 180 1.38 4.82 11.89
CA LEU A 180 0.98 3.76 10.95
C LEU A 180 1.79 2.47 11.13
N MET A 181 3.11 2.58 11.28
CA MET A 181 3.97 1.43 11.58
C MET A 181 3.60 0.76 12.90
N GLY A 182 3.29 1.58 13.92
CA GLY A 182 2.85 1.11 15.23
C GLY A 182 1.53 0.34 15.19
N VAL A 183 0.62 0.67 14.27
CA VAL A 183 -0.61 -0.10 14.05
C VAL A 183 -0.33 -1.40 13.30
N VAL A 184 0.46 -1.37 12.22
CA VAL A 184 0.73 -2.57 11.38
C VAL A 184 1.57 -3.64 12.08
N ARG A 185 2.41 -3.26 13.05
CA ARG A 185 3.27 -4.18 13.80
C ARG A 185 2.54 -4.98 14.89
N ARG A 186 1.28 -4.66 15.20
CA ARG A 186 0.47 -5.36 16.22
C ARG A 186 -0.03 -6.71 15.71
#